data_AF-A0A5J5LBT1-F1
#
_entry.id   AF-A0A5J5LBT1-F1
#
_cell.length_a   1.000
_cell.length_b   1.000
_cell.length_c   1.000
_cell.angle_alpha   90.00
_cell.angle_beta   90.00
_cell.angle_gamma   90.00
#
_symmetry.space_group_name_H-M   'P 1'
#
loop_
_entity.id
_entity.type
_entity.pdbx_description
1 polymer ?
#
loop_
_entity_poly.entity_id
_entity_poly.type
_entity_poly.pdbx_seq_one_letter_code
_entity_poly.pdbx_strand_id
1 'polypeptide(L)'
;MVRAVAAVVTLALVLAGCSGIVQQDSPKTVTPATVPTDGVGYPPGVSDGAVVPSTLASAHARTLATTNYTLVTREWVTDRNGTVLRWSNHTRYVAANDTTYAGHFRQNGTELNAFTTRIDYWTNGSIVAARYGEQADRPRRVKWPIRDDGPVSDLSKRRTVLRIGDAIDLSVVDRNDGGVVLVGTRFTNPDRLRTPLFVSAPHNVSVRLRVRHDGTVSALRLAFDAERSDQQVRVTQTMRLRNLGSTAVRQPEWVGNTTKRSLQE
;
A
#
# COMPACT_ATOMS: atom_id res chain seq x y z
N MET A 1 -57.91 -58.86 18.07
CA MET A 1 -58.21 -60.30 18.25
C MET A 1 -57.23 -61.08 17.37
N VAL A 2 -56.26 -61.78 17.99
CA VAL A 2 -55.96 -63.23 17.84
C VAL A 2 -55.41 -63.58 16.44
N ARG A 3 -54.18 -64.08 16.21
CA ARG A 3 -53.29 -64.95 17.01
C ARG A 3 -51.87 -64.91 16.42
N ALA A 4 -50.88 -65.02 17.28
CA ALA A 4 -49.50 -65.39 16.95
C ALA A 4 -49.39 -66.90 16.70
N VAL A 5 -48.48 -67.33 15.83
CA VAL A 5 -47.70 -68.58 15.99
C VAL A 5 -46.32 -68.39 15.39
N ALA A 6 -45.30 -68.58 16.22
CA ALA A 6 -43.89 -68.69 15.86
C ALA A 6 -43.54 -70.14 15.50
N ALA A 7 -42.63 -70.33 14.54
CA ALA A 7 -41.90 -71.59 14.39
C ALA A 7 -40.46 -71.29 13.93
N VAL A 8 -39.51 -71.64 14.79
CA VAL A 8 -38.07 -71.65 14.58
C VAL A 8 -37.68 -73.07 14.17
N VAL A 9 -37.01 -73.28 13.04
CA VAL A 9 -36.08 -74.41 12.83
C VAL A 9 -34.94 -73.98 11.90
N THR A 10 -33.76 -74.33 12.36
CA THR A 10 -32.38 -74.05 11.96
C THR A 10 -31.90 -74.85 10.73
N LEU A 11 -30.88 -74.30 10.03
CA LEU A 11 -29.59 -74.95 9.68
C LEU A 11 -29.19 -75.02 8.18
N ALA A 12 -27.98 -74.48 7.90
CA ALA A 12 -26.96 -74.89 6.91
C ALA A 12 -27.26 -74.75 5.39
N LEU A 13 -26.33 -74.50 4.46
CA LEU A 13 -24.90 -74.15 4.37
C LEU A 13 -24.65 -73.91 2.86
N VAL A 14 -24.05 -72.76 2.51
CA VAL A 14 -23.13 -72.44 1.38
C VAL A 14 -23.45 -72.73 -0.11
N LEU A 15 -23.04 -71.73 -0.93
CA LEU A 15 -22.28 -71.76 -2.20
C LEU A 15 -22.95 -71.36 -3.53
N ALA A 16 -22.24 -70.44 -4.22
CA ALA A 16 -22.28 -70.03 -5.63
C ALA A 16 -23.49 -69.16 -6.06
N GLY A 17 -23.35 -67.86 -6.40
CA GLY A 17 -22.62 -67.30 -7.56
C GLY A 17 -23.62 -67.15 -8.72
N CYS A 18 -23.93 -66.01 -9.35
CA CYS A 18 -23.25 -64.74 -9.59
C CYS A 18 -24.31 -63.62 -9.67
N SER A 19 -24.12 -62.49 -8.98
CA SER A 19 -24.90 -61.27 -9.22
C SER A 19 -24.05 -60.24 -9.97
N GLY A 20 -24.61 -59.74 -11.07
CA GLY A 20 -23.95 -58.87 -12.03
C GLY A 20 -23.41 -57.58 -11.42
N ILE A 21 -22.19 -57.24 -11.82
CA ILE A 21 -21.52 -56.01 -11.46
C ILE A 21 -22.05 -54.90 -12.37
N VAL A 22 -22.72 -53.93 -11.75
CA VAL A 22 -23.03 -52.62 -12.34
C VAL A 22 -21.70 -51.86 -12.48
N GLN A 23 -21.36 -51.48 -13.71
CA GLN A 23 -20.22 -50.63 -14.00
C GLN A 23 -20.54 -49.20 -13.53
N GLN A 24 -20.07 -48.82 -12.33
CA GLN A 24 -20.02 -47.42 -11.92
C GLN A 24 -18.83 -46.75 -12.62
N ASP A 25 -19.13 -45.90 -13.59
CA ASP A 25 -18.16 -44.93 -14.11
C ASP A 25 -17.71 -44.04 -12.94
N SER A 26 -16.45 -44.20 -12.55
CA SER A 26 -15.81 -43.32 -11.58
C SER A 26 -15.72 -41.92 -12.19
N PRO A 27 -16.17 -40.85 -11.51
CA PRO A 27 -15.92 -39.50 -11.98
C PRO A 27 -14.40 -39.30 -12.01
N LYS A 28 -13.86 -38.98 -13.20
CA LYS A 28 -12.46 -38.59 -13.38
C LYS A 28 -12.14 -37.50 -12.36
N THR A 29 -11.35 -37.85 -11.36
CA THR A 29 -10.72 -36.88 -10.46
C THR A 29 -9.74 -36.08 -11.31
N VAL A 30 -10.16 -34.90 -11.76
CA VAL A 30 -9.26 -33.87 -12.27
C VAL A 30 -8.43 -33.41 -11.08
N THR A 31 -7.22 -33.96 -10.94
CA THR A 31 -6.19 -33.36 -10.11
C THR A 31 -5.94 -31.96 -10.66
N PRO A 32 -6.12 -30.88 -9.88
CA PRO A 32 -5.74 -29.55 -10.33
C PRO A 32 -4.29 -29.59 -10.79
N ALA A 33 -4.04 -29.17 -12.02
CA ALA A 33 -2.67 -29.02 -12.50
C ALA A 33 -1.92 -28.11 -11.52
N THR A 34 -0.74 -28.54 -11.10
CA THR A 34 0.14 -27.73 -10.26
C THR A 34 0.37 -26.42 -11.01
N VAL A 35 -0.06 -25.30 -10.42
CA VAL A 35 0.23 -23.97 -10.98
C VAL A 35 1.74 -23.88 -11.12
N PRO A 36 2.28 -23.54 -12.31
CA PRO A 36 3.71 -23.34 -12.47
C PRO A 36 4.18 -22.34 -11.41
N THR A 37 5.03 -22.81 -10.50
CA THR A 37 5.82 -21.93 -9.66
C THR A 37 7.11 -21.76 -10.43
N ASP A 38 7.30 -20.59 -11.03
CA ASP A 38 8.36 -20.25 -11.98
C ASP A 38 9.79 -20.35 -11.40
N GLY A 39 9.98 -21.02 -10.25
CA GLY A 39 11.23 -21.03 -9.49
C GLY A 39 11.56 -19.69 -8.84
N VAL A 40 10.87 -18.60 -9.22
CA VAL A 40 11.16 -17.26 -8.73
C VAL A 40 10.51 -17.04 -7.37
N GLY A 41 11.29 -17.06 -6.28
CA GLY A 41 10.80 -16.91 -4.90
C GLY A 41 9.92 -15.67 -4.62
N TYR A 42 9.07 -15.77 -3.61
CA TYR A 42 8.25 -14.63 -3.16
C TYR A 42 9.13 -13.49 -2.64
N PRO A 43 8.69 -12.22 -2.80
CA PRO A 43 9.36 -11.10 -2.13
C PRO A 43 9.38 -11.26 -0.61
N PRO A 44 10.35 -10.65 0.09
CA PRO A 44 10.39 -10.65 1.54
C PRO A 44 9.05 -10.21 2.17
N GLY A 45 8.53 -11.05 3.07
CA GLY A 45 7.26 -10.79 3.76
C GLY A 45 6.02 -11.15 2.94
N VAL A 46 6.18 -11.84 1.80
CA VAL A 46 5.07 -12.39 1.03
C VAL A 46 5.27 -13.90 0.91
N SER A 47 4.17 -14.63 0.94
CA SER A 47 4.08 -16.06 0.65
C SER A 47 2.78 -16.34 -0.09
N ASP A 48 2.50 -17.59 -0.42
CA ASP A 48 1.29 -17.98 -1.15
C ASP A 48 0.00 -17.68 -0.37
N GLY A 49 0.01 -17.94 0.94
CA GLY A 49 -1.18 -17.78 1.79
C GLY A 49 -1.15 -16.59 2.75
N ALA A 50 -0.05 -15.84 2.83
CA ALA A 50 0.10 -14.80 3.83
C ALA A 50 1.03 -13.67 3.41
N VAL A 51 0.70 -12.46 3.86
CA VAL A 51 1.57 -11.29 3.83
C VAL A 51 1.94 -10.93 5.27
N VAL A 52 3.23 -10.75 5.55
CA VAL A 52 3.77 -10.27 6.82
C VAL A 52 4.14 -8.79 6.66
N PRO A 53 3.28 -7.84 7.08
CA PRO A 53 3.42 -6.41 6.76
C PRO A 53 4.75 -5.79 7.21
N SER A 54 5.21 -6.17 8.40
CA SER A 54 6.47 -5.69 9.00
C SER A 54 7.69 -6.08 8.18
N THR A 55 7.76 -7.32 7.69
CA THR A 55 8.85 -7.82 6.84
C THR A 55 8.84 -7.14 5.48
N LEU A 56 7.66 -7.01 4.85
CA LEU A 56 7.50 -6.32 3.57
C LEU A 56 7.91 -4.84 3.66
N ALA A 57 7.38 -4.12 4.65
CA ALA A 57 7.72 -2.71 4.87
C ALA A 57 9.21 -2.51 5.16
N SER A 58 9.82 -3.41 5.94
CA SER A 58 11.26 -3.35 6.24
C SER A 58 12.13 -3.65 5.02
N ALA A 59 11.74 -4.61 4.17
CA ALA A 59 12.45 -4.86 2.91
C ALA A 59 12.36 -3.65 1.97
N HIS A 60 11.17 -3.08 1.80
CA HIS A 60 10.96 -1.85 1.05
C HIS A 60 11.87 -0.71 1.52
N ALA A 61 11.93 -0.47 2.83
CA ALA A 61 12.75 0.59 3.38
C ALA A 61 14.26 0.33 3.20
N ARG A 62 14.72 -0.91 3.41
CA ARG A 62 16.15 -1.27 3.26
C ARG A 62 16.63 -1.09 1.82
N THR A 63 15.82 -1.50 0.84
CA THR A 63 16.17 -1.32 -0.58
C THR A 63 16.24 0.17 -0.95
N LEU A 64 15.26 0.97 -0.50
CA LEU A 64 15.25 2.40 -0.78
C LEU A 64 16.34 3.19 -0.06
N ALA A 65 16.79 2.76 1.12
CA ALA A 65 17.86 3.43 1.85
C ALA A 65 19.22 3.41 1.11
N THR A 66 19.44 2.43 0.23
CA THR A 66 20.70 2.26 -0.51
C THR A 66 20.59 2.59 -1.99
N THR A 67 19.39 2.92 -2.47
CA THR A 67 19.11 3.15 -3.89
C THR A 67 18.53 4.54 -4.06
N ASN A 68 19.02 5.33 -5.02
CA ASN A 68 18.37 6.60 -5.34
C ASN A 68 16.99 6.35 -6.00
N TYR A 69 16.01 7.21 -5.77
CA TYR A 69 14.66 7.03 -6.34
C TYR A 69 13.85 8.31 -6.44
N THR A 70 12.86 8.29 -7.33
CA THR A 70 11.81 9.30 -7.42
C THR A 70 10.50 8.71 -6.90
N LEU A 71 9.89 9.35 -5.92
CA LEU A 71 8.61 8.93 -5.33
C LEU A 71 7.52 9.94 -5.64
N VAL A 72 6.45 9.51 -6.30
CA VAL A 72 5.28 10.33 -6.57
C VAL A 72 4.10 9.79 -5.77
N THR A 73 3.53 10.61 -4.89
CA THR A 73 2.30 10.28 -4.17
C THR A 73 1.21 11.29 -4.43
N ARG A 74 -0.01 10.81 -4.64
CA ARG A 74 -1.18 11.66 -4.83
C ARG A 74 -2.32 11.18 -3.95
N GLU A 75 -3.07 12.12 -3.42
CA GLU A 75 -4.24 11.88 -2.57
C GLU A 75 -5.38 12.78 -3.04
N TRP A 76 -6.58 12.23 -3.07
CA TRP A 76 -7.81 12.95 -3.32
C TRP A 76 -8.85 12.55 -2.28
N VAL A 77 -9.64 13.53 -1.85
CA VAL A 77 -10.86 13.35 -1.10
C VAL A 77 -11.97 13.96 -1.95
N THR A 78 -12.93 13.13 -2.36
CA THR A 78 -14.05 13.56 -3.19
C THR A 78 -15.37 13.33 -2.47
N ASP A 79 -16.35 14.20 -2.69
CA ASP A 79 -17.72 13.95 -2.25
C ASP A 79 -18.40 12.85 -3.10
N ARG A 80 -19.66 12.55 -2.79
CA ARG A 80 -20.49 11.60 -3.56
C ARG A 80 -20.79 12.05 -5.00
N ASN A 81 -20.72 13.35 -5.27
CA ASN A 81 -20.96 13.93 -6.59
C ASN A 81 -19.68 13.96 -7.45
N GLY A 82 -18.53 13.53 -6.90
CA GLY A 82 -17.23 13.56 -7.56
C GLY A 82 -16.48 14.88 -7.43
N THR A 83 -17.00 15.85 -6.68
CA THR A 83 -16.32 17.12 -6.41
C THR A 83 -15.08 16.86 -5.58
N VAL A 84 -13.93 17.38 -6.01
CA VAL A 84 -12.68 17.28 -5.25
C VAL A 84 -12.71 18.28 -4.10
N LEU A 85 -12.89 17.77 -2.88
CA LEU A 85 -12.90 18.56 -1.65
C LEU A 85 -11.49 18.89 -1.18
N ARG A 86 -10.56 17.95 -1.41
CA ARG A 86 -9.13 18.08 -1.09
C ARG A 86 -8.32 17.26 -2.06
N TRP A 87 -7.15 17.77 -2.43
CA TRP A 87 -6.12 16.97 -3.08
C TRP A 87 -4.74 17.34 -2.57
N SER A 88 -3.82 16.37 -2.64
CA SER A 88 -2.41 16.64 -2.44
C SER A 88 -1.55 15.82 -3.40
N ASN A 89 -0.52 16.45 -3.94
CA ASN A 89 0.47 15.85 -4.82
C ASN A 89 1.86 16.11 -4.24
N HIS A 90 2.62 15.03 -4.05
CA HIS A 90 4.00 15.10 -3.61
C HIS A 90 4.87 14.38 -4.62
N THR A 91 5.97 15.02 -4.99
CA THR A 91 7.09 14.35 -5.67
C THR A 91 8.32 14.53 -4.82
N ARG A 92 9.08 13.44 -4.66
CA ARG A 92 10.36 13.43 -3.94
C ARG A 92 11.42 12.85 -4.84
N TYR A 93 12.61 13.40 -4.75
CA TYR A 93 13.83 12.91 -5.36
C TYR A 93 14.79 12.62 -4.21
N VAL A 94 15.20 11.37 -4.07
CA VAL A 94 15.99 10.90 -2.92
C VAL A 94 17.27 10.30 -3.46
N ALA A 95 18.42 10.79 -2.97
CA ALA A 95 19.70 10.19 -3.26
C ALA A 95 19.84 8.88 -2.48
N ALA A 96 20.72 7.98 -2.94
CA ALA A 96 21.10 6.83 -2.11
C ALA A 96 21.68 7.34 -0.80
N ASN A 97 21.38 6.67 0.33
CA ASN A 97 21.69 7.02 1.73
C ASN A 97 20.71 7.94 2.48
N ASP A 98 19.62 8.39 1.85
CA ASP A 98 18.56 9.21 2.46
C ASP A 98 18.99 10.57 3.05
N THR A 99 20.25 10.99 2.91
CA THR A 99 20.74 12.27 3.47
C THR A 99 20.42 13.46 2.59
N THR A 100 20.52 13.28 1.27
CA THR A 100 20.28 14.33 0.29
C THR A 100 19.00 14.05 -0.46
N TYR A 101 18.02 14.92 -0.30
CA TYR A 101 16.75 14.77 -0.97
C TYR A 101 16.06 16.11 -1.20
N ALA A 102 15.18 16.12 -2.18
CA ALA A 102 14.39 17.26 -2.56
C ALA A 102 12.95 16.84 -2.81
N GLY A 103 12.05 17.80 -2.81
CA GLY A 103 10.70 17.51 -3.25
C GLY A 103 9.88 18.75 -3.45
N HIS A 104 8.70 18.51 -3.98
CA HIS A 104 7.65 19.50 -4.03
C HIS A 104 6.35 18.88 -3.53
N PHE A 105 5.63 19.69 -2.78
CA PHE A 105 4.32 19.41 -2.25
C PHE A 105 3.37 20.48 -2.77
N ARG A 106 2.24 20.03 -3.28
CA ARG A 106 1.13 20.88 -3.66
C ARG A 106 -0.11 20.29 -3.00
N GLN A 107 -0.85 21.10 -2.27
CA GLN A 107 -2.16 20.72 -1.75
C GLN A 107 -3.17 21.79 -2.06
N ASN A 108 -4.42 21.40 -2.20
CA ASN A 108 -5.56 22.30 -2.16
C ASN A 108 -6.66 21.64 -1.32
N GLY A 109 -7.40 22.42 -0.57
CA GLY A 109 -8.52 21.92 0.22
C GLY A 109 -9.34 23.07 0.79
N THR A 110 -10.65 22.87 0.86
CA THR A 110 -11.59 23.92 1.27
C THR A 110 -11.52 24.28 2.75
N GLU A 111 -10.95 23.43 3.60
CA GLU A 111 -10.95 23.57 5.07
C GLU A 111 -9.77 24.35 5.65
N LEU A 112 -8.66 24.49 4.91
CA LEU A 112 -7.44 25.03 5.50
C LEU A 112 -7.41 26.56 5.58
N ASN A 113 -8.46 27.27 5.15
CA ASN A 113 -8.47 28.73 4.92
C ASN A 113 -7.22 29.25 4.18
N ALA A 114 -6.49 28.34 3.53
CA ALA A 114 -5.20 28.56 2.92
C ALA A 114 -5.30 28.02 1.50
N PHE A 115 -5.14 28.92 0.54
CA PHE A 115 -5.03 28.61 -0.87
C PHE A 115 -3.92 27.58 -1.12
N THR A 116 -3.94 27.02 -2.33
CA THR A 116 -2.98 26.05 -2.85
C THR A 116 -1.59 26.24 -2.26
N THR A 117 -1.22 25.44 -1.25
CA THR A 117 0.10 25.58 -0.64
C THR A 117 1.07 24.85 -1.55
N ARG A 118 1.95 25.61 -2.21
CA ARG A 118 3.12 25.05 -2.87
C ARG A 118 4.31 25.15 -1.92
N ILE A 119 4.91 24.02 -1.61
CA ILE A 119 6.16 23.93 -0.85
C ILE A 119 7.17 23.16 -1.68
N ASP A 120 8.25 23.81 -2.09
CA ASP A 120 9.44 23.13 -2.58
C ASP A 120 10.46 23.05 -1.42
N TYR A 121 11.18 21.94 -1.31
CA TYR A 121 12.22 21.78 -0.29
C TYR A 121 13.41 21.03 -0.84
N TRP A 122 14.56 21.25 -0.22
CA TRP A 122 15.80 20.55 -0.48
C TRP A 122 16.60 20.43 0.81
N THR A 123 17.32 19.33 0.95
CA THR A 123 18.25 19.10 2.04
C THR A 123 19.46 18.29 1.57
N ASN A 124 20.59 18.50 2.24
CA ASN A 124 21.84 17.75 2.10
C ASN A 124 22.25 17.05 3.40
N GLY A 125 21.33 16.87 4.34
CA GLY A 125 21.61 16.25 5.64
C GLY A 125 22.15 17.21 6.72
N SER A 126 22.60 18.42 6.35
CA SER A 126 23.01 19.43 7.33
C SER A 126 22.04 20.61 7.42
N ILE A 127 21.46 21.02 6.28
CA ILE A 127 20.48 22.10 6.23
C ILE A 127 19.20 21.65 5.55
N VAL A 128 18.11 22.31 5.90
CA VAL A 128 16.87 22.31 5.15
C VAL A 128 16.71 23.67 4.51
N ALA A 129 16.44 23.69 3.21
CA ALA A 129 15.97 24.88 2.50
C ALA A 129 14.51 24.63 2.09
N ALA A 130 13.65 25.62 2.28
CA ALA A 130 12.26 25.56 1.84
C ALA A 130 11.88 26.84 1.11
N ARG A 131 11.07 26.66 0.06
CA ARG A 131 10.43 27.71 -0.70
C ARG A 131 8.93 27.49 -0.67
N TYR A 132 8.18 28.40 -0.08
CA TYR A 132 6.72 28.28 0.06
C TYR A 132 6.00 29.61 -0.13
N GLY A 133 4.75 29.54 -0.56
CA GLY A 133 3.88 30.69 -0.74
C GLY A 133 2.46 30.28 -1.18
N GLU A 134 1.49 31.16 -0.92
CA GLU A 134 0.09 30.98 -1.30
C GLU A 134 -0.17 31.43 -2.75
N GLN A 135 0.62 32.38 -3.26
CA GLN A 135 0.62 32.85 -4.65
C GLN A 135 2.05 32.86 -5.21
N ALA A 136 2.20 32.62 -6.51
CA ALA A 136 3.50 32.40 -7.16
C ALA A 136 4.44 33.63 -7.13
N ASP A 137 3.90 34.83 -6.92
CA ASP A 137 4.62 36.07 -7.22
C ASP A 137 5.66 36.46 -6.16
N ARG A 138 5.56 35.99 -4.91
CA ARG A 138 6.56 36.27 -3.85
C ARG A 138 6.73 35.11 -2.86
N PRO A 139 7.32 33.97 -3.27
CA PRO A 139 7.52 32.86 -2.36
C PRO A 139 8.56 33.21 -1.29
N ARG A 140 8.24 32.89 -0.03
CA ARG A 140 9.21 32.94 1.07
C ARG A 140 10.25 31.86 0.86
N ARG A 141 11.51 32.20 1.07
CA ARG A 141 12.67 31.33 0.89
C ARG A 141 13.50 31.35 2.15
N VAL A 142 13.52 30.23 2.86
CA VAL A 142 14.16 30.13 4.17
C VAL A 142 15.03 28.89 4.26
N LYS A 143 16.06 28.96 5.11
CA LYS A 143 16.90 27.81 5.47
C LYS A 143 17.15 27.73 6.97
N TRP A 144 17.32 26.51 7.47
CA TRP A 144 17.65 26.23 8.87
C TRP A 144 18.48 24.94 8.98
N PRO A 145 19.29 24.77 10.04
CA PRO A 145 20.01 23.52 10.27
C PRO A 145 19.03 22.38 10.61
N ILE A 146 19.38 21.16 10.23
CA ILE A 146 18.64 19.96 10.66
C ILE A 146 18.90 19.71 12.15
N ARG A 147 17.83 19.45 12.91
CA ARG A 147 17.89 19.02 14.32
C ARG A 147 17.43 17.57 14.53
N ASP A 148 16.52 17.08 13.68
CA ASP A 148 15.91 15.74 13.72
C ASP A 148 15.92 15.06 12.30
N ASP A 149 14.89 14.31 11.92
CA ASP A 149 14.74 13.53 10.67
C ASP A 149 14.63 14.38 9.36
N GLY A 150 15.07 15.64 9.36
CA GLY A 150 14.88 16.58 8.24
C GLY A 150 13.40 16.93 8.01
N PRO A 151 13.03 17.53 6.85
CA PRO A 151 11.65 17.99 6.61
C PRO A 151 10.64 16.86 6.35
N VAL A 152 11.08 15.60 6.24
CA VAL A 152 10.21 14.47 5.87
C VAL A 152 10.48 13.27 6.78
N SER A 153 9.52 12.97 7.66
CA SER A 153 9.64 11.91 8.67
C SER A 153 9.42 10.47 8.17
N ASP A 154 9.01 10.28 6.91
CA ASP A 154 8.84 8.97 6.28
C ASP A 154 9.16 9.08 4.79
N LEU A 155 10.46 9.11 4.48
CA LEU A 155 11.01 9.30 3.14
C LEU A 155 10.62 8.16 2.19
N SER A 156 10.80 6.93 2.65
CA SER A 156 10.55 5.71 1.89
C SER A 156 9.07 5.29 1.88
N LYS A 157 8.20 5.91 2.70
CA LYS A 157 6.82 5.46 2.91
C LYS A 157 6.72 4.09 3.57
N ARG A 158 7.75 3.69 4.33
CA ARG A 158 7.75 2.47 5.14
C ARG A 158 6.53 2.41 6.05
N ARG A 159 6.21 3.51 6.75
CA ARG A 159 5.08 3.54 7.69
C ARG A 159 3.75 3.40 6.94
N THR A 160 3.64 3.96 5.74
CA THR A 160 2.46 3.78 4.89
C THR A 160 2.28 2.32 4.46
N VAL A 161 3.34 1.66 3.98
CA VAL A 161 3.28 0.24 3.58
C VAL A 161 2.89 -0.65 4.76
N LEU A 162 3.51 -0.43 5.93
CA LEU A 162 3.19 -1.16 7.15
C LEU A 162 1.72 -0.98 7.56
N ARG A 163 1.26 0.26 7.68
CA ARG A 163 -0.13 0.56 8.10
C ARG A 163 -1.18 -0.01 7.17
N ILE A 164 -0.90 -0.07 5.88
CA ILE A 164 -1.81 -0.69 4.90
C ILE A 164 -1.88 -2.20 5.12
N GLY A 165 -0.73 -2.87 5.27
CA GLY A 165 -0.72 -4.32 5.53
C GLY A 165 -1.28 -4.70 6.91
N ASP A 166 -1.14 -3.83 7.91
CA ASP A 166 -1.72 -4.05 9.25
C ASP A 166 -3.24 -3.81 9.27
N ALA A 167 -3.77 -2.97 8.38
CA ALA A 167 -5.18 -2.59 8.37
C ALA A 167 -6.05 -3.49 7.48
N ILE A 168 -5.47 -4.07 6.42
CA ILE A 168 -6.21 -4.69 5.32
C ILE A 168 -5.73 -6.13 5.12
N ASP A 169 -6.69 -7.04 4.91
CA ASP A 169 -6.39 -8.42 4.51
C ASP A 169 -5.84 -8.44 3.08
N LEU A 170 -4.54 -8.78 2.92
CA LEU A 170 -3.83 -8.76 1.65
C LEU A 170 -3.62 -10.18 1.13
N SER A 171 -3.96 -10.40 -0.13
CA SER A 171 -3.72 -11.65 -0.84
C SER A 171 -2.94 -11.43 -2.14
N VAL A 172 -2.17 -12.44 -2.54
CA VAL A 172 -1.49 -12.48 -3.84
C VAL A 172 -2.51 -12.84 -4.91
N VAL A 173 -2.54 -12.09 -6.02
CA VAL A 173 -3.43 -12.38 -7.16
C VAL A 173 -2.69 -12.56 -8.49
N ASP A 174 -1.42 -12.20 -8.53
CA ASP A 174 -0.58 -12.32 -9.72
C ASP A 174 0.89 -12.40 -9.29
N ARG A 175 1.68 -13.16 -10.04
CA ARG A 175 3.11 -13.41 -9.84
C ARG A 175 3.77 -13.58 -11.20
N ASN A 176 4.94 -12.97 -11.36
CA ASN A 176 5.80 -13.11 -12.53
C ASN A 176 7.24 -12.73 -12.15
N ASP A 177 8.16 -12.75 -13.12
CA ASP A 177 9.57 -12.36 -12.96
C ASP A 177 9.81 -10.92 -12.47
N GLY A 178 8.78 -10.06 -12.55
CA GLY A 178 8.82 -8.69 -12.05
C GLY A 178 8.44 -8.55 -10.58
N GLY A 179 7.88 -9.60 -9.97
CA GLY A 179 7.43 -9.64 -8.58
C GLY A 179 6.01 -10.18 -8.42
N VAL A 180 5.26 -9.58 -7.48
CA VAL A 180 3.88 -9.98 -7.17
C VAL A 180 2.93 -8.78 -7.15
N VAL A 181 1.66 -9.06 -7.40
CA VAL A 181 0.57 -8.12 -7.15
C VAL A 181 -0.21 -8.58 -5.93
N LEU A 182 -0.33 -7.68 -4.96
CA LEU A 182 -1.19 -7.87 -3.79
C LEU A 182 -2.48 -7.06 -3.96
N VAL A 183 -3.60 -7.61 -3.51
CA VAL A 183 -4.87 -6.88 -3.38
C VAL A 183 -5.50 -7.11 -2.02
N GLY A 184 -6.41 -6.22 -1.64
CA GLY A 184 -7.23 -6.40 -0.45
C GLY A 184 -8.50 -5.57 -0.55
N THR A 185 -9.61 -6.11 -0.06
CA THR A 185 -10.94 -5.47 -0.09
C THR A 185 -11.65 -5.45 1.25
N ARG A 186 -10.99 -5.95 2.30
CA ARG A 186 -11.56 -6.09 3.64
C ARG A 186 -10.61 -5.51 4.67
N PHE A 187 -11.15 -4.68 5.57
CA PHE A 187 -10.43 -4.25 6.75
C PHE A 187 -10.35 -5.38 7.78
N THR A 188 -9.17 -5.57 8.37
CA THR A 188 -8.94 -6.38 9.58
C THR A 188 -8.76 -5.49 10.80
N ASN A 189 -8.17 -4.32 10.63
CA ASN A 189 -7.96 -3.32 11.68
C ASN A 189 -7.98 -1.90 11.10
N PRO A 190 -9.17 -1.30 10.85
CA PRO A 190 -9.28 -0.01 10.16
C PRO A 190 -8.54 1.13 10.87
N ASP A 191 -8.42 1.08 12.21
CA ASP A 191 -7.74 2.11 13.03
C ASP A 191 -6.22 2.18 12.77
N ARG A 192 -5.63 1.15 12.17
CA ARG A 192 -4.23 1.16 11.74
C ARG A 192 -4.01 2.01 10.49
N LEU A 193 -5.05 2.25 9.70
CA LEU A 193 -4.96 3.03 8.47
C LEU A 193 -4.82 4.52 8.79
N ARG A 194 -3.89 5.20 8.12
CA ARG A 194 -3.78 6.66 8.22
C ARG A 194 -4.82 7.33 7.31
N THR A 195 -5.78 8.03 7.90
CA THR A 195 -6.72 8.87 7.16
C THR A 195 -6.17 10.28 6.91
N PRO A 196 -6.65 10.98 5.87
CA PRO A 196 -6.42 12.42 5.68
C PRO A 196 -6.92 13.25 6.87
N LEU A 197 -6.46 14.50 6.97
CA LEU A 197 -6.98 15.45 7.97
C LEU A 197 -8.50 15.61 7.80
N PHE A 198 -9.21 15.70 8.93
CA PHE A 198 -10.67 15.85 9.00
C PHE A 198 -11.48 14.69 8.39
N VAL A 199 -10.83 13.55 8.12
CA VAL A 199 -11.47 12.33 7.61
C VAL A 199 -11.38 11.22 8.65
N SER A 200 -12.50 10.57 8.92
CA SER A 200 -12.66 9.51 9.93
C SER A 200 -13.47 8.32 9.41
N ALA A 201 -13.59 7.26 10.21
CA ALA A 201 -14.44 6.10 9.95
C ALA A 201 -14.24 5.44 8.55
N PRO A 202 -13.00 4.98 8.22
CA PRO A 202 -12.75 4.35 6.93
C PRO A 202 -13.48 3.01 6.80
N HIS A 203 -14.13 2.80 5.64
CA HIS A 203 -14.84 1.58 5.27
C HIS A 203 -14.77 1.35 3.75
N ASN A 204 -15.32 0.23 3.23
CA ASN A 204 -15.35 -0.09 1.80
C ASN A 204 -13.99 0.05 1.07
N VAL A 205 -12.96 -0.59 1.63
CA VAL A 205 -11.59 -0.47 1.14
C VAL A 205 -11.34 -1.30 -0.11
N SER A 206 -10.46 -0.79 -0.97
CA SER A 206 -9.83 -1.52 -2.04
C SER A 206 -8.38 -1.06 -2.15
N VAL A 207 -7.45 -2.02 -2.11
CA VAL A 207 -6.03 -1.75 -2.29
C VAL A 207 -5.45 -2.67 -3.36
N ARG A 208 -4.48 -2.13 -4.12
CA ARG A 208 -3.62 -2.88 -5.03
C ARG A 208 -2.19 -2.41 -4.89
N LEU A 209 -1.27 -3.35 -4.63
CA LEU A 209 0.17 -3.11 -4.53
C LEU A 209 0.89 -3.90 -5.63
N ARG A 210 1.95 -3.32 -6.19
CA ARG A 210 2.94 -4.03 -7.02
C ARG A 210 4.25 -4.10 -6.24
N VAL A 211 4.67 -5.30 -5.89
CA VAL A 211 5.86 -5.56 -5.06
C VAL A 211 6.89 -6.26 -5.92
N ARG A 212 8.09 -5.69 -6.02
CA ARG A 212 9.24 -6.29 -6.73
C ARG A 212 9.84 -7.43 -5.90
N HIS A 213 10.65 -8.30 -6.50
CA HIS A 213 11.31 -9.42 -5.79
C HIS A 213 12.17 -8.99 -4.58
N ASP A 214 12.76 -7.80 -4.64
CA ASP A 214 13.53 -7.23 -3.53
C ASP A 214 12.67 -6.70 -2.35
N GLY A 215 11.33 -6.85 -2.43
CA GLY A 215 10.38 -6.35 -1.43
C GLY A 215 9.98 -4.89 -1.62
N THR A 216 10.40 -4.24 -2.70
CA THR A 216 10.06 -2.84 -2.97
C THR A 216 8.64 -2.72 -3.50
N VAL A 217 7.80 -1.96 -2.80
CA VAL A 217 6.49 -1.54 -3.30
C VAL A 217 6.68 -0.46 -4.37
N SER A 218 6.59 -0.86 -5.64
CA SER A 218 6.80 0.02 -6.80
C SER A 218 5.57 0.84 -7.17
N ALA A 219 4.38 0.33 -6.87
CA ALA A 219 3.12 1.04 -7.05
C ALA A 219 2.11 0.62 -5.99
N LEU A 220 1.30 1.59 -5.57
CA LEU A 220 0.17 1.39 -4.66
C LEU A 220 -1.00 2.24 -5.15
N ARG A 221 -2.20 1.66 -5.12
CA ARG A 221 -3.47 2.37 -5.21
C ARG A 221 -4.34 1.90 -4.05
N LEU A 222 -4.74 2.83 -3.20
CA LEU A 222 -5.67 2.62 -2.09
C LEU A 222 -6.90 3.49 -2.35
N ALA A 223 -8.08 2.94 -2.14
CA ALA A 223 -9.32 3.69 -2.12
C ALA A 223 -10.23 3.17 -1.01
N PHE A 224 -10.93 4.07 -0.33
CA PHE A 224 -11.89 3.72 0.72
C PHE A 224 -12.93 4.83 0.86
N ASP A 225 -14.08 4.48 1.39
CA ASP A 225 -15.12 5.43 1.79
C ASP A 225 -14.88 5.83 3.25
N ALA A 226 -15.28 7.05 3.60
CA ALA A 226 -15.04 7.61 4.93
C ALA A 226 -15.99 8.78 5.21
N GLU A 227 -15.92 9.32 6.41
CA GLU A 227 -16.72 10.47 6.85
C GLU A 227 -15.87 11.72 6.99
N ARG A 228 -16.45 12.87 6.63
CA ARG A 228 -15.90 14.22 6.78
C ARG A 228 -17.03 15.20 7.04
N SER A 229 -17.07 15.82 8.22
CA SER A 229 -18.12 16.79 8.60
C SER A 229 -19.54 16.30 8.25
N ASP A 230 -19.86 15.07 8.69
CA ASP A 230 -21.15 14.38 8.44
C ASP A 230 -21.47 14.08 6.96
N GLN A 231 -20.50 14.26 6.05
CA GLN A 231 -20.60 13.88 4.65
C GLN A 231 -19.76 12.64 4.37
N GLN A 232 -20.33 11.72 3.58
CA GLN A 232 -19.57 10.60 3.04
C GLN A 232 -18.65 11.07 1.92
N VAL A 233 -17.39 10.65 2.00
CA VAL A 233 -16.34 10.99 1.05
C VAL A 233 -15.62 9.74 0.58
N ARG A 234 -15.09 9.80 -0.64
CA ARG A 234 -14.18 8.80 -1.17
C ARG A 234 -12.76 9.32 -1.06
N VAL A 235 -11.90 8.56 -0.39
CA VAL A 235 -10.46 8.81 -0.37
C VAL A 235 -9.79 7.94 -1.42
N THR A 236 -8.94 8.52 -2.25
CA THR A 236 -8.05 7.78 -3.16
C THR A 236 -6.61 8.22 -2.94
N GLN A 237 -5.74 7.26 -2.67
CA GLN A 237 -4.30 7.46 -2.55
C GLN A 237 -3.56 6.64 -3.60
N THR A 238 -2.54 7.23 -4.21
CA THR A 238 -1.64 6.55 -5.13
C THR A 238 -0.20 6.83 -4.75
N MET A 239 0.65 5.83 -4.93
CA MET A 239 2.09 5.94 -4.82
C MET A 239 2.72 5.26 -6.03
N ARG A 240 3.73 5.90 -6.62
CA ARG A 240 4.54 5.34 -7.71
C ARG A 240 6.00 5.64 -7.45
N LEU A 241 6.79 4.58 -7.44
CA LEU A 241 8.23 4.63 -7.47
C LEU A 241 8.69 4.71 -8.94
N ARG A 242 9.63 5.61 -9.22
CA ARG A 242 10.16 5.89 -10.56
C ARG A 242 11.66 6.08 -10.49
N ASN A 243 12.33 5.89 -11.62
CA ASN A 243 13.76 6.19 -11.78
C ASN A 243 14.61 5.58 -10.64
N LEU A 244 14.29 4.34 -10.25
CA LEU A 244 15.00 3.61 -9.21
C LEU A 244 16.41 3.30 -9.72
N GLY A 245 17.43 3.79 -9.00
CA GLY A 245 18.84 3.67 -9.38
C GLY A 245 19.34 4.76 -10.34
N SER A 246 18.46 5.59 -10.92
CA SER A 246 18.82 6.65 -11.87
C SER A 246 18.38 8.06 -11.48
N THR A 247 17.80 8.26 -10.29
CA THR A 247 17.39 9.58 -9.81
C THR A 247 18.60 10.41 -9.39
N ALA A 248 18.71 11.63 -9.92
CA ALA A 248 19.68 12.62 -9.47
C ALA A 248 19.01 13.69 -8.61
N VAL A 249 19.63 14.02 -7.47
CA VAL A 249 19.21 15.13 -6.61
C VAL A 249 20.24 16.25 -6.73
N ARG A 250 19.85 17.35 -7.36
CA ARG A 250 20.69 18.55 -7.49
C ARG A 250 20.21 19.64 -6.54
N GLN A 251 21.14 20.41 -5.99
CA GLN A 251 20.79 21.61 -5.23
C GLN A 251 20.07 22.60 -6.17
N PRO A 252 18.83 23.02 -5.84
CA PRO A 252 18.14 24.03 -6.62
C PRO A 252 18.81 25.41 -6.53
N GLU A 253 18.81 26.16 -7.62
CA GLU A 253 19.42 27.52 -7.68
C GLU A 253 18.86 28.47 -6.62
N TRP A 254 17.56 28.36 -6.32
CA TRP A 254 16.91 29.23 -5.33
C TRP A 254 17.44 29.04 -3.90
N VAL A 255 18.13 27.93 -3.61
CA VAL A 255 18.73 27.68 -2.28
C VAL A 255 19.79 28.73 -1.94
N GLY A 256 20.52 29.23 -2.95
CA GLY A 256 21.49 30.32 -2.75
C GLY A 256 20.83 31.62 -2.25
N ASN A 257 19.57 31.85 -2.65
CA ASN A 257 18.79 33.05 -2.34
C ASN A 257 17.81 32.83 -1.18
N THR A 258 18.23 32.08 -0.14
CA THR A 258 17.44 31.81 1.07
C THR A 258 17.91 32.67 2.23
N THR A 259 16.95 33.16 3.04
CA THR A 259 17.26 33.81 4.32
C THR A 259 17.33 32.78 5.44
N LYS A 260 18.11 33.06 6.50
CA LYS A 260 18.06 32.20 7.70
C LYS A 260 16.67 32.34 8.33
N ARG A 261 16.02 31.22 8.66
CA ARG A 261 14.79 31.24 9.44
C ARG A 261 15.14 31.75 10.84
N SER A 262 14.54 32.87 11.24
CA SER A 262 14.66 33.33 12.63
C SER A 262 13.95 32.30 13.52
N LEU A 263 14.68 31.73 14.47
CA LEU A 263 14.12 30.89 15.51
C LEU A 263 13.58 31.88 16.55
N GLN A 264 12.31 32.29 16.44
CA GLN A 264 11.63 32.79 17.63
C GLN A 264 11.38 31.58 18.52
N GLU A 265 11.95 31.64 19.72
CA GLU A 265 11.84 30.66 20.81
C GLU A 265 10.40 30.46 21.27
#